data_AF-A0A378KKY7-F1
#
_entry.id   AF-A0A378KKY7-F1
#
_cell.length_a   1.000
_cell.length_b   1.000
_cell.length_c   1.000
_cell.angle_alpha   90.00
_cell.angle_beta   90.00
_cell.angle_gamma   90.00
#
_symmetry.space_group_name_H-M   'P 1'
#
loop_
_entity.id
_entity.type
_entity.pdbx_description
1 polymer ?
#
loop_
_entity_poly.entity_id
_entity_poly.type
_entity_poly.pdbx_seq_one_letter_code
_entity_poly.pdbx_strand_id
1 'polypeptide(L)'
;MNNESIVIASVDSLSTYQDGDTVLFLFNKKYMIGTMHQGFIKPIDNLLLKIDVKNASMVGKVMNIETKYIKDKNTVVSILEKFNLGTLSNLISSLSQSLQSHPA
;
A
#
# COMPACT_ATOMS: atom_id res chain seq x y z
N MET A 1 -0.10 7.30 21.66
CA MET A 1 0.18 6.02 20.98
C MET A 1 -0.80 5.91 19.83
N ASN A 2 -0.34 5.82 18.58
CA ASN A 2 -1.11 5.35 17.42
C ASN A 2 -0.07 5.06 16.32
N ASN A 3 0.56 3.90 16.38
CA ASN A 3 0.13 2.62 15.79
C ASN A 3 0.28 2.57 14.26
N GLU A 4 1.52 2.76 13.79
CA GLU A 4 1.90 2.51 12.41
C GLU A 4 1.90 0.99 12.18
N SER A 5 0.77 0.46 11.72
CA SER A 5 0.67 -0.93 11.26
C SER A 5 1.08 -0.98 9.79
N ILE A 6 1.89 -1.97 9.41
CA ILE A 6 2.20 -2.21 8.00
C ILE A 6 1.22 -3.23 7.46
N VAL A 7 0.62 -2.88 6.33
CA VAL A 7 -0.24 -3.77 5.55
C VAL A 7 0.60 -4.36 4.42
N ILE A 8 0.72 -5.68 4.42
CA ILE A 8 1.44 -6.45 3.42
C ILE A 8 0.42 -7.16 2.55
N ALA A 9 0.52 -7.01 1.23
CA ALA A 9 -0.35 -7.67 0.27
C ALA A 9 0.45 -8.52 -0.72
N SER A 10 -0.05 -9.72 -1.02
CA SER A 10 0.37 -10.47 -2.21
C SER A 10 -0.57 -10.16 -3.36
N VAL A 11 -0.02 -9.99 -4.56
CA VAL A 11 -0.80 -9.61 -5.74
C VAL A 11 -0.65 -10.64 -6.86
N ASP A 12 -1.76 -10.90 -7.56
CA ASP A 12 -1.78 -11.63 -8.82
C ASP A 12 -2.00 -10.65 -9.98
N SER A 13 -1.12 -10.71 -10.98
CA SER A 13 -1.09 -9.82 -12.14
C SER A 13 -1.92 -10.30 -13.33
N LEU A 14 -2.46 -11.54 -13.29
CA LEU A 14 -3.09 -12.19 -14.45
C LEU A 14 -4.63 -12.25 -14.40
N SER A 15 -5.28 -11.55 -13.46
CA SER A 15 -6.73 -11.64 -13.28
C SER A 15 -7.49 -10.45 -13.91
N THR A 16 -8.66 -10.76 -14.46
CA THR A 16 -9.66 -9.73 -14.76
C THR A 16 -10.24 -9.21 -13.44
N TYR A 17 -10.38 -7.90 -13.32
CA TYR A 17 -10.93 -7.28 -12.11
C TYR A 17 -12.46 -7.35 -12.12
N GLN A 18 -13.05 -7.84 -11.02
CA GLN A 18 -14.50 -7.89 -10.83
C GLN A 18 -14.93 -7.01 -9.65
N ASP A 19 -16.21 -6.66 -9.63
CA ASP A 19 -16.81 -6.00 -8.46
C ASP A 19 -16.67 -6.89 -7.22
N GLY A 20 -16.28 -6.30 -6.10
CA GLY A 20 -15.94 -7.00 -4.86
C GLY A 20 -14.47 -7.40 -4.75
N ASP A 21 -13.69 -7.33 -5.83
CA ASP A 21 -12.26 -7.63 -5.76
C ASP A 21 -11.50 -6.59 -4.94
N THR A 22 -10.57 -7.07 -4.12
CA THR A 22 -9.59 -6.22 -3.46
C THR A 22 -8.38 -6.07 -4.38
N VAL A 23 -7.93 -4.84 -4.59
CA VAL A 23 -6.94 -4.48 -5.59
C VAL A 23 -5.87 -3.57 -5.00
N LEU A 24 -4.63 -3.75 -5.44
CA LEU A 24 -3.54 -2.80 -5.23
C LEU A 24 -3.49 -1.90 -6.45
N PHE A 25 -3.49 -0.59 -6.23
CA PHE A 25 -3.48 0.40 -7.31
C PHE A 25 -2.65 1.62 -6.92
N LEU A 26 -2.14 2.32 -7.92
CA LEU A 26 -1.41 3.57 -7.78
C LEU A 26 -2.35 4.73 -8.13
N PHE A 27 -2.53 5.65 -7.18
CA PHE A 27 -3.32 6.87 -7.35
C PHE A 27 -2.59 8.04 -6.70
N ASN A 28 -2.48 9.17 -7.41
CA ASN A 28 -1.74 10.35 -6.94
C ASN A 28 -0.33 10.03 -6.39
N LYS A 29 0.41 9.18 -7.10
CA LYS A 29 1.76 8.70 -6.72
C LYS A 29 1.82 7.91 -5.39
N LYS A 30 0.68 7.45 -4.87
CA LYS A 30 0.60 6.60 -3.67
C LYS A 30 0.01 5.24 -4.01
N TYR A 31 0.66 4.19 -3.54
CA TYR A 31 0.10 2.83 -3.59
C TYR A 31 -0.95 2.67 -2.52
N MET A 32 -2.12 2.16 -2.91
CA MET A 32 -3.30 2.04 -2.04
C MET A 32 -3.97 0.68 -2.28
N ILE A 33 -4.64 0.17 -1.25
CA ILE A 33 -5.49 -1.02 -1.34
C ILE A 33 -6.94 -0.57 -1.27
N GLY A 34 -7.77 -1.10 -2.16
CA GLY A 34 -9.18 -0.75 -2.24
C GLY A 34 -10.02 -1.87 -2.81
N THR A 35 -11.32 -1.70 -2.76
CA THR A 35 -12.29 -2.64 -3.32
C THR A 35 -12.93 -2.07 -4.57
N MET A 36 -13.01 -2.90 -5.61
CA MET A 36 -13.70 -2.58 -6.87
C MET A 36 -15.21 -2.57 -6.69
N HIS A 37 -15.89 -1.56 -7.21
CA HIS A 37 -17.34 -1.46 -7.21
C HIS A 37 -17.85 -0.56 -8.34
N GLN A 38 -18.55 -1.14 -9.31
CA GLN A 38 -19.22 -0.47 -10.43
C GLN A 38 -18.30 0.48 -11.21
N GLY A 39 -17.08 0.04 -11.51
CA GLY A 39 -16.08 0.86 -12.23
C GLY A 39 -15.37 1.92 -11.39
N PHE A 40 -15.53 1.85 -10.06
CA PHE A 40 -14.78 2.67 -9.11
C PHE A 40 -13.99 1.79 -8.13
N ILE A 41 -12.99 2.39 -7.51
CA ILE A 41 -12.20 1.82 -6.43
C ILE A 41 -12.50 2.62 -5.15
N LYS A 42 -12.86 1.91 -4.08
CA LYS A 42 -13.03 2.46 -2.73
C LYS A 42 -11.83 2.07 -1.88
N PRO A 43 -10.94 2.99 -1.49
CA PRO A 43 -9.81 2.69 -0.62
C PRO A 43 -10.27 2.13 0.74
N ILE A 44 -9.54 1.16 1.28
CA ILE A 44 -9.86 0.55 2.58
C ILE A 44 -9.64 1.53 3.75
N ASP A 45 -8.67 2.44 3.61
CA ASP A 45 -8.31 3.45 4.61
C ASP A 45 -9.17 4.72 4.53
N ASN A 46 -9.94 4.89 3.46
CA ASN A 46 -10.80 6.06 3.27
C ASN A 46 -12.08 5.70 2.49
N LEU A 47 -13.09 5.22 3.22
CA LEU A 47 -14.36 4.74 2.65
C LEU A 47 -15.21 5.83 1.98
N LEU A 48 -14.94 7.12 2.26
CA LEU A 48 -15.62 8.25 1.63
C LEU A 48 -15.03 8.60 0.27
N LEU A 49 -13.77 8.20 0.02
CA LEU A 49 -13.11 8.44 -1.25
C LEU A 49 -13.57 7.40 -2.28
N LYS A 50 -13.94 7.89 -3.47
CA LYS A 50 -14.32 7.05 -4.61
C LYS A 50 -13.45 7.45 -5.80
N ILE A 51 -12.68 6.51 -6.32
CA ILE A 51 -11.72 6.75 -7.41
C ILE A 51 -12.24 6.05 -8.65
N ASP A 52 -12.43 6.78 -9.75
CA ASP A 52 -12.72 6.14 -11.04
C ASP A 52 -11.52 5.27 -11.43
N VAL A 53 -11.77 4.02 -11.82
CA VAL A 53 -10.71 3.07 -12.21
C VAL A 53 -9.83 3.65 -13.33
N LYS A 54 -10.37 4.50 -14.20
CA LYS A 54 -9.62 5.18 -15.28
C LYS A 54 -8.56 6.15 -14.76
N ASN A 55 -8.72 6.65 -13.54
CA ASN A 55 -7.80 7.58 -12.90
C ASN A 55 -6.74 6.88 -12.04
N ALA A 56 -6.77 5.55 -11.97
CA ALA A 56 -5.84 4.73 -11.19
C ALA A 56 -5.05 3.79 -12.10
N SER A 57 -3.79 3.54 -11.75
CA SER A 57 -3.01 2.48 -12.40
C SER A 57 -3.12 1.21 -11.56
N MET A 58 -3.79 0.19 -12.10
CA MET A 58 -3.95 -1.10 -11.45
C MET A 58 -2.62 -1.84 -11.37
N VAL A 59 -2.25 -2.33 -10.19
CA VAL A 59 -1.04 -3.13 -9.98
C VAL A 59 -1.37 -4.62 -10.02
N GLY A 60 -2.46 -5.02 -9.35
CA GLY A 60 -2.92 -6.40 -9.34
C GLY A 60 -4.03 -6.65 -8.34
N LYS A 61 -4.60 -7.85 -8.39
CA LYS A 61 -5.60 -8.31 -7.43
C LYS A 61 -4.92 -8.77 -6.16
N VAL A 62 -5.37 -8.29 -5.01
CA VAL A 62 -4.82 -8.66 -3.72
C VAL A 62 -5.40 -10.00 -3.28
N MET A 63 -4.52 -10.97 -3.05
CA MET A 63 -4.89 -12.34 -2.67
C MET A 63 -4.86 -12.57 -1.16
N ASN A 64 -3.97 -11.88 -0.44
CA ASN A 64 -3.87 -11.95 1.01
C ASN A 64 -3.47 -10.58 1.57
N ILE A 65 -3.98 -10.25 2.76
CA ILE A 65 -3.64 -9.04 3.50
C ILE A 65 -3.19 -9.44 4.90
N GLU A 66 -1.94 -9.15 5.23
CA GLU A 66 -1.42 -9.27 6.58
C GLU A 66 -1.20 -7.88 7.19
N THR A 67 -1.85 -7.61 8.32
CA THR A 67 -1.58 -6.40 9.10
C THR A 67 -0.67 -6.75 10.25
N LYS A 68 0.51 -6.13 10.31
CA LYS A 68 1.44 -6.28 11.43
C LYS A 68 1.56 -4.97 12.18
N TYR A 69 1.29 -5.03 13.47
CA TYR A 69 1.55 -3.94 14.39
C TYR A 69 3.05 -3.83 14.63
N ILE A 70 3.65 -2.68 14.32
CA ILE A 70 5.09 -2.48 14.45
C ILE A 70 5.36 -1.42 15.51
N LYS A 71 6.05 -1.83 16.58
CA LYS A 71 6.48 -0.95 17.66
C LYS A 71 7.84 -0.31 17.39
N ASP A 72 8.65 -0.90 16.52
CA ASP A 72 10.05 -0.53 16.33
C ASP A 72 10.45 -0.48 14.84
N LYS A 73 11.34 0.46 14.51
CA LYS A 73 11.83 0.69 13.14
C LYS A 73 12.56 -0.52 12.54
N ASN A 74 13.20 -1.36 13.35
CA ASN A 74 13.98 -2.49 12.85
C ASN A 74 13.06 -3.59 12.29
N THR A 75 11.89 -3.78 12.90
CA THR A 75 10.87 -4.69 12.36
C THR A 75 10.39 -4.22 10.99
N VAL A 76 10.18 -2.91 10.78
CA VAL A 76 9.84 -2.35 9.45
C VAL A 76 10.91 -2.69 8.43
N VAL A 77 12.17 -2.43 8.77
CA VAL A 77 13.32 -2.71 7.89
C VAL A 77 13.39 -4.20 7.56
N SER A 78 13.25 -5.10 8.54
CA SER A 78 13.29 -6.55 8.32
C SER A 78 12.15 -7.08 7.45
N ILE A 79 10.97 -6.46 7.50
CA ILE A 79 9.85 -6.79 6.61
C ILE A 79 10.19 -6.34 5.20
N LEU A 80 10.64 -5.10 5.02
CA LEU A 80 11.01 -4.56 3.70
C LEU A 80 12.20 -5.31 3.07
N GLU A 81 13.17 -5.78 3.86
CA GLU A 81 14.28 -6.64 3.44
C GLU A 81 13.82 -7.97 2.86
N LYS A 82 12.72 -8.53 3.36
CA LYS A 82 12.12 -9.75 2.80
C LYS A 82 11.48 -9.51 1.43
N PHE A 83 11.18 -8.26 1.05
CA PHE A 83 10.48 -7.95 -0.20
C PHE A 83 11.38 -7.60 -1.39
N ASN A 84 12.62 -7.09 -1.22
CA ASN A 84 13.71 -7.15 -2.21
C ASN A 84 14.95 -6.32 -1.79
N LEU A 85 16.14 -6.94 -1.83
CA LEU A 85 17.46 -6.36 -1.47
C LEU A 85 17.93 -5.19 -2.37
N GLY A 86 17.35 -5.00 -3.57
CA GLY A 86 17.81 -3.98 -4.54
C GLY A 86 17.11 -2.61 -4.45
N THR A 87 15.91 -2.54 -3.87
CA THR A 87 15.04 -1.35 -3.88
C THR A 87 15.01 -0.59 -2.55
N LEU A 88 15.61 -1.17 -1.51
CA LEU A 88 15.60 -0.67 -0.14
C LEU A 88 16.34 0.66 0.06
N SER A 89 17.46 0.90 -0.63
CA SER A 89 18.24 2.13 -0.40
C SER A 89 17.42 3.39 -0.74
N ASN A 90 16.61 3.32 -1.80
CA ASN A 90 15.75 4.42 -2.24
C ASN A 90 14.54 4.60 -1.31
N LEU A 91 13.98 3.52 -0.77
CA LEU A 91 12.84 3.57 0.15
C LEU A 91 13.26 4.08 1.53
N ILE A 92 14.40 3.60 2.05
CA ILE A 92 14.98 4.06 3.34
C ILE A 92 15.36 5.54 3.26
N SER A 93 15.95 5.98 2.14
CA SER A 93 16.30 7.39 1.95
C SER A 93 15.06 8.29 1.94
N SER A 94 13.98 7.85 1.27
CA SER A 94 12.72 8.59 1.21
C SER A 94 11.99 8.65 2.56
N LEU A 95 12.00 7.55 3.32
CA LEU A 95 11.41 7.50 4.67
C LEU A 95 12.20 8.36 5.66
N SER A 96 13.53 8.29 5.61
CA SER A 96 14.41 9.06 6.49
C SER A 96 14.24 10.57 6.27
N GLN A 97 14.07 11.02 5.03
CA GLN A 97 13.77 12.41 4.71
C GLN A 97 12.38 12.85 5.20
N SER A 98 11.37 11.98 5.11
CA SER A 98 10.02 12.34 5.60
C SER A 98 9.97 12.50 7.13
N LEU A 99 10.74 11.67 7.86
CA LEU A 99 10.81 11.67 9.32
C LEU A 99 11.65 12.83 9.91
N GLN A 100 12.51 13.46 9.11
CA GLN A 100 13.36 14.59 9.53
C GLN A 100 12.68 15.96 9.37
N SER A 101 11.44 16.03 8.87
CA SER A 101 10.77 17.29 8.49
C SER A 101 10.07 18.05 9.62
N HIS A 102 10.34 17.74 10.88
CA HIS A 102 9.92 18.57 12.02
C HIS A 102 11.13 19.02 12.83
N PRO A 103 11.58 20.28 12.71
CA PRO A 103 12.33 20.91 13.79
C PRO A 103 11.37 21.10 14.98
N ALA A 104 11.88 20.82 16.18
CA ALA A 104 11.20 21.08 17.44
C ALA A 104 10.98 22.58 17.68
#